data_AF-A0A961BLQ8-F1
#
_entry.id   AF-A0A961BLQ8-F1
#
_cell.length_a   1.000
_cell.length_b   1.000
_cell.length_c   1.000
_cell.angle_alpha   90.00
_cell.angle_beta   90.00
_cell.angle_gamma   90.00
#
_symmetry.space_group_name_H-M   'P 1'
#
loop_
_entity.id
_entity.type
_entity.pdbx_description
1 polymer ?
#
loop_
_entity_poly.entity_id
_entity_poly.type
_entity_poly.pdbx_seq_one_letter_code
_entity_poly.pdbx_strand_id
1 'polypeptide(L)'
;MLGPIEVLVIGFPGNRFTGGILPELERLVDNDIIAIVDALFITKDDDGDVEFVEFAELDANEDAAAMSRFVGSTLDLLSDDDAEEFAAALEPGSSAAALVFEHTWFKPLRDELLDADGVLLSNVRVPGLVVEEVLAAVAEIEE
;
A
#
# COMPACT_ATOMS: atom_id res chain seq x y z
N MET A 1 3.34 17.17 11.33
CA MET A 1 3.37 16.96 9.86
C MET A 1 3.20 15.48 9.56
N LEU A 2 2.78 15.13 8.34
CA LEU A 2 2.76 13.73 7.90
C LEU A 2 4.19 13.17 7.80
N GLY A 3 4.37 11.90 8.13
CA GLY A 3 5.55 11.11 7.81
C GLY A 3 5.58 10.74 6.33
N PRO A 4 6.58 9.97 5.90
CA PRO A 4 6.62 9.44 4.54
C PRO A 4 5.36 8.63 4.23
N ILE A 5 4.78 8.86 3.05
CA ILE A 5 3.64 8.10 2.54
C ILE A 5 4.17 7.06 1.55
N GLU A 6 3.67 5.83 1.65
CA GLU A 6 3.93 4.76 0.69
C GLU A 6 2.62 4.34 0.02
N VAL A 7 2.67 4.23 -1.30
CA VAL A 7 1.59 3.66 -2.13
C VAL A 7 2.04 2.29 -2.58
N LEU A 8 1.24 1.28 -2.27
CA LEU A 8 1.50 -0.12 -2.61
C LEU A 8 0.32 -0.67 -3.40
N VAL A 9 0.56 -1.11 -4.64
CA VAL A 9 -0.43 -1.77 -5.48
C VAL A 9 -0.08 -3.24 -5.62
N ILE A 10 -0.99 -4.12 -5.27
CA ILE A 10 -0.79 -5.57 -5.22
C ILE A 10 -1.84 -6.23 -6.10
N GLY A 11 -1.42 -6.98 -7.12
CA GLY A 11 -2.30 -7.79 -7.94
C GLY A 11 -2.52 -9.19 -7.37
N PHE A 12 -3.73 -9.71 -7.52
CA PHE A 12 -4.17 -11.06 -7.14
C PHE A 12 -4.72 -11.78 -8.38
N PRO A 13 -3.86 -12.44 -9.18
CA PRO A 13 -4.31 -13.20 -10.34
C PRO A 13 -5.33 -14.28 -9.98
N GLY A 14 -6.39 -14.40 -10.79
CA GLY A 14 -7.49 -15.34 -10.55
C GLY A 14 -8.35 -14.99 -9.34
N ASN A 15 -8.41 -13.70 -9.00
CA ASN A 15 -9.18 -13.13 -7.90
C ASN A 15 -8.98 -13.85 -6.55
N ARG A 16 -7.72 -14.14 -6.20
CA ARG A 16 -7.36 -14.96 -5.03
C ARG A 16 -7.14 -14.14 -3.75
N PHE A 17 -7.77 -12.99 -3.61
CA PHE A 17 -7.71 -12.24 -2.36
C PHE A 17 -8.43 -13.01 -1.24
N THR A 18 -7.75 -13.22 -0.12
CA THR A 18 -8.24 -14.07 1.00
C THR A 18 -8.35 -13.33 2.33
N GLY A 19 -8.08 -12.03 2.37
CA GLY A 19 -8.08 -11.26 3.63
C GLY A 19 -6.94 -11.61 4.60
N GLY A 20 -6.01 -12.50 4.24
CA GLY A 20 -4.91 -12.91 5.15
C GLY A 20 -3.96 -11.78 5.56
N ILE A 21 -3.92 -10.65 4.82
CA ILE A 21 -3.09 -9.47 5.14
C ILE A 21 -3.68 -8.61 6.27
N LEU A 22 -4.99 -8.72 6.52
CA LEU A 22 -5.73 -7.82 7.42
C LEU A 22 -5.24 -7.84 8.86
N PRO A 23 -5.03 -9.01 9.50
CA PRO A 23 -4.58 -9.04 10.90
C PRO A 23 -3.19 -8.42 11.07
N GLU A 24 -2.36 -8.47 10.03
CA GLU A 24 -1.03 -7.87 10.07
C GLU A 24 -1.09 -6.35 9.88
N LEU A 25 -1.96 -5.85 9.00
CA LEU A 25 -2.23 -4.41 8.90
C LEU A 25 -2.75 -3.85 10.23
N GLU A 26 -3.71 -4.54 10.86
CA GLU A 26 -4.22 -4.20 12.19
C GLU A 26 -3.08 -4.13 13.21
N ARG A 27 -2.23 -5.15 13.25
CA ARG A 27 -1.07 -5.17 14.13
C ARG A 27 -0.13 -3.98 13.89
N LEU A 28 0.14 -3.61 12.65
CA LEU A 28 1.03 -2.49 12.33
C LEU A 28 0.42 -1.14 12.75
N VAL A 29 -0.89 -0.97 12.59
CA VAL A 29 -1.62 0.22 13.03
C VAL A 29 -1.67 0.30 14.54
N ASP A 30 -2.06 -0.78 15.23
CA ASP A 30 -2.18 -0.83 16.69
C ASP A 30 -0.85 -0.58 17.43
N ASN A 31 0.28 -0.85 16.75
CA ASN A 31 1.62 -0.61 17.28
C ASN A 31 2.21 0.73 16.83
N ASP A 32 1.41 1.64 16.25
CA ASP A 32 1.83 2.94 15.73
C ASP A 32 3.03 2.85 14.75
N ILE A 33 3.12 1.75 13.98
CA ILE A 33 4.16 1.57 12.96
C ILE A 33 3.74 2.22 11.65
N ILE A 34 2.47 2.06 11.27
CA ILE A 34 1.86 2.75 10.13
C ILE A 34 0.51 3.36 10.51
N ALA A 35 0.03 4.29 9.69
CA ALA A 35 -1.37 4.69 9.66
C ALA A 35 -1.92 4.55 8.24
N ILE A 36 -3.06 3.87 8.06
CA ILE A 36 -3.69 3.76 6.74
C ILE A 36 -4.35 5.10 6.41
N VAL A 37 -3.96 5.67 5.27
CA VAL A 37 -4.44 6.97 4.78
C VAL A 37 -5.58 6.76 3.80
N ASP A 38 -5.39 5.84 2.87
CA ASP A 38 -6.35 5.52 1.81
C ASP A 38 -6.17 4.07 1.34
N ALA A 39 -7.21 3.47 0.80
CA ALA A 39 -7.15 2.14 0.22
C ALA A 39 -8.27 1.94 -0.81
N LEU A 40 -7.95 1.19 -1.87
CA LEU A 40 -8.90 0.84 -2.93
C LEU A 40 -8.77 -0.64 -3.31
N PHE A 41 -9.90 -1.32 -3.46
CA PHE A 41 -9.94 -2.66 -4.04
C PHE A 41 -10.57 -2.61 -5.42
N ILE A 42 -9.94 -3.31 -6.37
CA ILE A 42 -10.33 -3.34 -7.77
C ILE A 42 -10.54 -4.78 -8.15
N THR A 43 -11.67 -5.11 -8.75
CA THR A 43 -11.91 -6.42 -9.35
C THR A 43 -12.22 -6.24 -10.83
N LYS A 44 -11.61 -7.07 -11.67
CA LYS A 44 -11.93 -7.18 -13.09
C LYS A 44 -12.46 -8.57 -13.37
N ASP A 45 -13.66 -8.67 -13.89
CA ASP A 45 -14.25 -9.96 -14.25
C ASP A 45 -13.68 -10.51 -15.56
N ASP A 46 -14.17 -11.69 -15.99
CA ASP A 46 -13.71 -12.37 -17.19
C ASP A 46 -14.13 -11.65 -18.49
N ASP A 47 -15.20 -10.85 -18.44
CA ASP A 47 -15.71 -10.05 -19.55
C ASP A 47 -14.97 -8.70 -19.67
N GLY A 48 -14.18 -8.35 -18.65
CA GLY A 48 -13.36 -7.14 -18.57
C GLY A 48 -14.07 -5.98 -17.88
N ASP A 49 -15.25 -6.20 -17.31
CA ASP A 49 -15.96 -5.22 -16.51
C ASP A 49 -15.23 -5.03 -15.17
N VAL A 50 -15.14 -3.77 -14.73
CA VAL A 50 -14.36 -3.36 -13.57
C VAL A 50 -15.29 -2.86 -12.48
N GLU A 51 -15.08 -3.37 -11.27
CA GLU A 51 -15.72 -2.89 -10.06
C GLU A 51 -14.67 -2.29 -9.12
N PHE A 52 -14.95 -1.07 -8.67
CA PHE A 52 -14.17 -0.34 -7.68
C PHE A 52 -14.87 -0.38 -6.35
N VAL A 53 -14.08 -0.61 -5.31
CA VAL A 53 -14.61 -0.77 -3.98
C VAL A 53 -13.69 -0.02 -3.02
N GLU A 54 -14.15 1.16 -2.59
CA GLU A 54 -13.51 1.92 -1.52
C GLU A 54 -13.72 1.21 -0.18
N PHE A 55 -12.65 1.00 0.58
CA PHE A 55 -12.75 0.29 1.84
C PHE A 55 -13.56 1.04 2.90
N ALA A 56 -13.69 2.37 2.78
CA ALA A 56 -14.56 3.16 3.66
C ALA A 56 -16.06 2.82 3.48
N GLU A 57 -16.47 2.35 2.30
CA GLU A 57 -17.87 2.07 1.93
C GLU A 57 -18.24 0.57 2.01
N LEU A 58 -17.28 -0.26 2.43
CA LEU A 58 -17.38 -1.71 2.43
C LEU A 58 -18.10 -2.28 3.67
N ASP A 59 -19.43 -2.24 3.66
CA ASP A 59 -20.28 -2.97 4.62
C ASP A 59 -20.67 -4.40 4.14
N ALA A 60 -20.22 -4.83 2.95
CA ALA A 60 -20.79 -5.98 2.24
C ALA A 60 -20.07 -7.33 2.41
N ASN A 61 -18.84 -7.37 2.94
CA ASN A 61 -18.07 -8.59 3.22
C ASN A 61 -17.38 -8.44 4.60
N GLU A 62 -17.44 -9.47 5.47
CA GLU A 62 -16.80 -9.45 6.80
C GLU A 62 -15.30 -9.08 6.74
N ASP A 63 -14.58 -9.54 5.70
CA ASP A 63 -13.16 -9.24 5.52
C ASP A 63 -12.93 -7.79 5.07
N ALA A 64 -13.81 -7.27 4.22
CA ALA A 64 -13.72 -5.91 3.69
C ALA A 64 -14.13 -4.84 4.73
N ALA A 65 -15.13 -5.17 5.56
CA ALA A 65 -15.58 -4.33 6.67
C ALA A 65 -14.54 -4.19 7.79
N ALA A 66 -13.65 -5.18 7.96
CA ALA A 66 -12.54 -5.08 8.88
C ALA A 66 -11.55 -3.98 8.47
N MET A 67 -11.35 -3.75 7.16
CA MET A 67 -10.43 -2.71 6.65
C MET A 67 -10.92 -1.29 6.82
N SER A 68 -12.23 -1.06 6.70
CA SER A 68 -12.87 0.25 6.88
C SER A 68 -12.48 0.91 8.21
N ARG A 69 -12.20 0.10 9.24
CA ARG A 69 -11.81 0.57 10.59
C ARG A 69 -10.45 1.28 10.64
N PHE A 70 -9.58 1.03 9.65
CA PHE A 70 -8.21 1.53 9.66
C PHE A 70 -8.03 2.82 8.85
N VAL A 71 -8.96 3.16 7.97
CA VAL A 71 -8.86 4.35 7.10
C VAL A 71 -9.05 5.61 7.96
N GLY A 72 -7.92 6.27 8.23
CA GLY A 72 -7.81 7.30 9.24
C GLY A 72 -7.56 8.71 8.70
N SER A 73 -8.12 9.12 7.55
CA SER A 73 -8.27 10.54 7.20
C SER A 73 -8.99 10.74 5.86
N THR A 74 -9.67 11.87 5.74
CA THR A 74 -10.30 12.46 4.53
C THR A 74 -9.32 12.81 3.39
N LEU A 75 -8.15 12.16 3.33
CA LEU A 75 -7.18 12.37 2.26
C LEU A 75 -7.47 11.33 1.18
N ASP A 76 -8.39 11.71 0.30
CA ASP A 76 -8.69 11.05 -0.97
C ASP A 76 -7.45 11.16 -1.87
N LEU A 77 -6.50 10.23 -1.69
CA LEU A 77 -5.17 10.26 -2.33
C LEU A 77 -5.13 9.44 -3.60
N LEU A 78 -6.01 8.46 -3.72
CA LEU A 78 -6.23 7.70 -4.95
C LEU A 78 -7.40 8.32 -5.70
N SER A 79 -7.13 8.89 -6.88
CA SER A 79 -8.18 9.44 -7.73
C SER A 79 -8.84 8.37 -8.60
N ASP A 80 -10.00 8.70 -9.19
CA ASP A 80 -10.65 7.86 -10.21
C ASP A 80 -9.69 7.53 -11.37
N ASP A 81 -8.82 8.46 -11.77
CA ASP A 81 -7.83 8.24 -12.83
C ASP A 81 -6.78 7.18 -12.42
N ASP A 82 -6.34 7.19 -11.15
CA ASP A 82 -5.41 6.17 -10.62
C ASP A 82 -6.09 4.79 -10.58
N ALA A 83 -7.37 4.76 -10.18
CA ALA A 83 -8.18 3.56 -10.16
C ALA A 83 -8.31 2.96 -11.57
N GLU A 84 -8.61 3.79 -12.58
CA GLU A 84 -8.66 3.37 -13.98
C GLU A 84 -7.31 2.86 -14.49
N GLU A 85 -6.20 3.50 -14.12
CA GLU A 85 -4.85 3.04 -14.49
C GLU A 85 -4.54 1.65 -13.91
N PHE A 86 -4.82 1.45 -12.62
CA PHE A 86 -4.63 0.15 -11.97
C PHE A 86 -5.54 -0.92 -12.58
N ALA A 87 -6.79 -0.57 -12.86
CA ALA A 87 -7.73 -1.45 -13.53
C ALA A 87 -7.24 -1.83 -14.93
N ALA A 88 -6.69 -0.89 -15.72
CA ALA A 88 -6.15 -1.16 -17.04
C ALA A 88 -4.97 -2.16 -17.00
N ALA A 89 -4.19 -2.16 -15.93
CA ALA A 89 -3.08 -3.09 -15.73
C ALA A 89 -3.50 -4.51 -15.31
N LEU A 90 -4.75 -4.73 -14.89
CA LEU A 90 -5.25 -6.06 -14.50
C LEU A 90 -5.61 -6.95 -15.69
N GLU A 91 -5.25 -8.22 -15.61
CA GLU A 91 -5.81 -9.26 -16.50
C GLU A 91 -7.29 -9.53 -16.14
N PRO A 92 -8.14 -9.90 -17.11
CA PRO A 92 -9.49 -10.39 -16.80
C PRO A 92 -9.48 -11.53 -15.77
N GLY A 93 -10.49 -11.54 -14.91
CA GLY A 93 -10.60 -12.50 -13.80
C GLY A 93 -9.61 -12.28 -12.65
N SER A 94 -9.02 -11.08 -12.53
CA SER A 94 -8.05 -10.73 -11.48
C SER A 94 -8.53 -9.57 -10.62
N SER A 95 -7.89 -9.38 -9.47
CA SER A 95 -8.15 -8.23 -8.60
C SER A 95 -6.84 -7.53 -8.19
N ALA A 96 -6.94 -6.32 -7.67
CA ALA A 96 -5.85 -5.59 -7.05
C ALA A 96 -6.29 -4.89 -5.77
N ALA A 97 -5.35 -4.70 -4.85
CA ALA A 97 -5.49 -3.79 -3.73
C ALA A 97 -4.44 -2.68 -3.85
N ALA A 98 -4.88 -1.43 -3.81
CA ALA A 98 -4.03 -0.27 -3.59
C ALA A 98 -4.12 0.13 -2.12
N LEU A 99 -2.97 0.32 -1.47
CA LEU A 99 -2.84 0.70 -0.08
C LEU A 99 -1.95 1.94 0.00
N VAL A 100 -2.48 2.99 0.62
CA VAL A 100 -1.75 4.22 0.92
C VAL A 100 -1.62 4.34 2.42
N PHE A 101 -0.39 4.35 2.91
CA PHE A 101 -0.14 4.41 4.34
C PHE A 101 1.03 5.30 4.70
N GLU A 102 0.95 5.90 5.88
CA GLU A 102 1.98 6.73 6.48
C GLU A 102 2.91 5.88 7.34
N HIS A 103 4.22 6.05 7.18
CA HIS A 103 5.26 5.49 8.05
C HIS A 103 5.36 6.29 9.35
N THR A 104 4.48 6.02 10.32
CA THR A 104 4.38 6.79 11.58
C THR A 104 5.62 6.64 12.46
N TRP A 105 6.29 5.48 12.40
CA TRP A 105 7.54 5.23 13.12
C TRP A 105 8.66 6.22 12.76
N PHE A 106 8.63 6.81 11.56
CA PHE A 106 9.67 7.74 11.09
C PHE A 106 9.49 9.15 11.65
N LYS A 107 8.30 9.50 12.16
CA LYS A 107 7.97 10.85 12.64
C LYS A 107 8.98 11.39 13.66
N PRO A 108 9.41 10.65 14.70
CA PRO A 108 10.37 11.18 15.67
C PRO A 108 11.73 11.49 15.04
N LEU A 109 12.22 10.62 14.15
CA LEU A 109 13.49 10.86 13.45
C LEU A 109 13.40 12.08 12.52
N ARG A 110 12.29 12.22 11.78
CA ARG A 110 12.03 13.41 10.96
C ARG A 110 12.10 14.67 11.80
N ASP A 111 11.45 14.67 12.97
CA ASP A 111 11.37 15.85 13.82
C ASP A 111 12.77 16.27 14.30
N GLU A 112 13.60 15.32 14.73
CA GLU A 112 15.02 15.57 15.07
C GLU A 112 15.84 16.07 13.88
N LEU A 113 15.60 15.54 12.67
CA LEU A 113 16.29 16.01 11.46
C LEU A 113 15.92 17.46 11.13
N LEU A 114 14.65 17.83 11.28
CA LEU A 114 14.19 19.21 11.06
C LEU A 114 14.74 20.16 12.13
N ASP A 115 14.77 19.73 13.39
CA ASP A 115 15.34 20.49 14.50
C ASP A 115 16.86 20.72 14.34
N ALA A 116 17.53 19.82 13.61
CA ALA A 116 18.93 19.97 13.21
C ALA A 116 19.14 20.83 11.95
N ASP A 117 18.12 21.58 11.50
CA ASP A 117 18.09 22.33 10.23
C ASP A 117 18.35 21.43 9.00
N GLY A 118 18.05 20.14 9.12
CA GLY A 118 18.17 19.17 8.06
C GLY A 118 17.16 19.42 6.94
N VAL A 119 17.61 19.28 5.70
CA VAL A 119 16.77 19.43 4.51
C VAL A 119 16.75 18.12 3.75
N LEU A 120 15.55 17.62 3.45
CA LEU A 120 15.38 16.44 2.62
C LEU A 120 15.83 16.75 1.18
N LEU A 121 16.90 16.08 0.73
CA LEU A 121 17.40 16.21 -0.64
C LEU A 121 16.81 15.17 -1.59
N SER A 122 16.58 13.95 -1.11
CA SER A 122 16.03 12.83 -1.88
C SER A 122 15.42 11.79 -0.94
N ASN A 123 14.37 11.11 -1.41
CA ASN A 123 13.76 9.96 -0.76
C ASN A 123 13.45 8.90 -1.82
N VAL A 124 13.95 7.68 -1.62
CA VAL A 124 13.80 6.58 -2.57
C VAL A 124 13.49 5.30 -1.79
N ARG A 125 12.49 4.55 -2.23
CA ARG A 125 12.23 3.18 -1.78
C ARG A 125 12.96 2.21 -2.70
N VAL A 126 13.79 1.35 -2.11
CA VAL A 126 14.45 0.26 -2.84
C VAL A 126 13.74 -1.04 -2.45
N PRO A 127 13.07 -1.73 -3.39
CA PRO A 127 12.41 -3.00 -3.07
C PRO A 127 13.40 -4.04 -2.56
N GLY A 128 13.01 -4.82 -1.55
CA GLY A 128 13.87 -5.86 -0.95
C GLY A 128 14.42 -6.86 -1.97
N LEU A 129 13.60 -7.29 -2.93
CA LEU A 129 14.02 -8.18 -4.02
C LEU A 129 15.19 -7.60 -4.83
N VAL A 130 15.18 -6.30 -5.10
CA VAL A 130 16.28 -5.62 -5.82
C VAL A 130 17.55 -5.62 -4.95
N VAL A 131 17.41 -5.42 -3.63
CA VAL A 131 18.54 -5.50 -2.71
C VAL A 131 19.13 -6.91 -2.68
N GLU A 132 18.28 -7.94 -2.62
CA GLU A 132 18.68 -9.34 -2.62
C GLU A 132 19.39 -9.74 -3.91
N GLU A 133 18.86 -9.36 -5.08
CA GLU A 133 19.50 -9.57 -6.38
C GLU A 133 20.89 -8.94 -6.45
N VAL A 134 21.04 -7.71 -5.96
CA VAL A 134 22.33 -7.01 -5.92
C VAL A 134 23.32 -7.73 -4.99
N LEU A 135 22.87 -8.16 -3.81
CA LEU A 135 23.73 -8.88 -2.86
C LEU A 135 24.19 -10.23 -3.42
N ALA A 136 23.31 -10.97 -4.09
CA ALA A 136 23.65 -12.23 -4.74
C ALA A 136 24.72 -12.03 -5.85
N ALA A 137 24.53 -11.02 -6.71
CA ALA A 137 25.49 -10.71 -7.77
C ALA A 137 26.86 -10.30 -7.23
N VAL A 138 26.92 -9.56 -6.11
CA VAL A 138 28.20 -9.20 -5.46
C VAL A 138 28.91 -10.44 -4.93
N ALA A 139 28.19 -11.37 -4.29
CA ALA A 139 28.78 -12.60 -3.77
C ALA A 139 29.39 -13.48 -4.88
N GLU A 140 28.75 -13.55 -6.06
CA GLU A 140 29.28 -14.30 -7.21
C GLU A 140 30.57 -13.69 -7.81
N ILE A 141 30.80 -12.39 -7.63
CA ILE A 141 32.02 -11.70 -8.09
C ILE A 141 33.19 -11.93 -7.11
N GLU A 142 32.88 -12.23 -5.85
CA GLU A 142 33.87 -12.46 -4.79
C GLU A 142 34.35 -13.93 -4.71
N GLU A 143 33.72 -14.85 -5.43
CA GLU A 143 34.17 -16.25 -5.64
C GLU A 143 35.13 -16.44 -6.83
#